data_AF-A0A1S3PA14-F1
#
_entry.id   AF-A0A1S3PA14-F1
#
_cell.length_a   1.000
_cell.length_b   1.000
_cell.length_c   1.000
_cell.angle_alpha   90.00
_cell.angle_beta   90.00
_cell.angle_gamma   90.00
#
_symmetry.space_group_name_H-M   'P 1'
#
loop_
_entity.id
_entity.type
_entity.pdbx_description
1 polymer ?
#
loop_
_entity_poly.entity_id
_entity_poly.type
_entity_poly.pdbx_seq_one_letter_code
_entity_poly.pdbx_strand_id
1 'polypeptide(L)'
;MTGINVTVFTNHLCDGKSPQCQDELDKFPCGRATHVPQSDSNDVLATIRAESQVLGWLLIASIMVFNLLLICVARCNSPVSYLQLKFWRVYAQWESDLLESNMADHAEKLAERNLKSFFQQMPPEPVTTPPNQAWEKISSLYRFSTRDQYYSILHKYVEKCHDPAEARDHRMSSVRSDGPDTANPSVLAFVDEGKMML
;
A
#
# COMPACT_ATOMS: atom_id res chain seq x y z
N MET A 1 21.69 21.66 -12.65
CA MET A 1 22.12 22.94 -12.03
C MET A 1 22.79 23.90 -13.01
N THR A 2 23.29 23.48 -14.17
CA THR A 2 23.92 24.40 -15.14
C THR A 2 22.95 25.03 -16.16
N GLY A 3 21.76 24.46 -16.36
CA GLY A 3 20.72 24.98 -17.28
C GLY A 3 19.59 25.76 -16.60
N ILE A 4 19.78 26.21 -15.35
CA ILE A 4 18.76 26.97 -14.61
C ILE A 4 18.96 28.47 -14.82
N ASN A 5 17.91 29.15 -15.27
CA ASN A 5 17.89 30.59 -15.45
C ASN A 5 17.47 31.31 -14.15
N VAL A 6 18.26 31.11 -13.09
CA VAL A 6 18.05 31.77 -11.79
C VAL A 6 19.26 32.63 -11.52
N THR A 7 19.10 33.95 -11.70
CA THR A 7 20.18 34.94 -11.64
C THR A 7 20.96 34.91 -10.32
N VAL A 8 20.29 34.68 -9.19
CA VAL A 8 20.95 34.60 -7.87
C VAL A 8 21.90 33.39 -7.79
N PHE A 9 21.48 32.24 -8.30
CA PHE A 9 22.27 31.02 -8.24
C PHE A 9 23.41 31.03 -9.26
N THR A 10 23.16 31.55 -10.47
CA THR A 10 24.21 31.71 -11.48
C THR A 10 25.25 32.75 -11.06
N ASN A 11 24.84 33.84 -10.40
CA ASN A 11 25.76 34.81 -9.80
C ASN A 11 26.62 34.19 -8.70
N HIS A 12 26.03 33.38 -7.82
CA HIS A 12 26.78 32.66 -6.79
C HIS A 12 27.83 31.71 -7.38
N LEU A 13 27.47 30.96 -8.42
CA LEU A 13 28.40 30.03 -9.08
C LEU A 13 29.52 30.74 -9.85
N CYS A 14 29.23 31.88 -10.46
CA CYS A 14 30.18 32.63 -11.29
C CYS A 14 30.86 33.80 -10.56
N ASP A 15 30.78 33.87 -9.23
CA ASP A 15 31.38 34.96 -8.46
C ASP A 15 32.91 34.97 -8.61
N GLY A 16 33.47 36.12 -8.99
CA GLY A 16 34.89 36.27 -9.29
C GLY A 16 35.42 35.50 -10.52
N LYS A 17 34.55 35.02 -11.42
CA LYS A 17 34.92 34.29 -12.64
C LYS A 17 34.82 35.15 -13.91
N SER A 18 35.18 34.55 -15.06
CA SER A 18 35.07 35.19 -16.39
C SER A 18 33.67 35.80 -16.63
N PRO A 19 33.57 36.97 -17.30
CA PRO A 19 32.28 37.61 -17.60
C PRO A 19 31.35 36.74 -18.46
N GLN A 20 31.89 35.83 -19.29
CA GLN A 20 31.09 34.88 -20.08
C GLN A 20 30.69 33.61 -19.29
N CYS A 21 30.99 33.54 -17.99
CA CYS A 21 30.68 32.37 -17.15
C CYS A 21 29.18 32.05 -17.11
N GLN A 22 28.33 33.08 -17.03
CA GLN A 22 26.88 32.90 -16.97
C GLN A 22 26.30 32.44 -18.31
N ASP A 23 26.81 32.98 -19.41
CA ASP A 23 26.33 32.70 -20.78
C ASP A 23 26.74 31.31 -21.28
N GLU A 24 27.85 30.75 -20.77
CA GLU A 24 28.35 29.43 -21.18
C GLU A 24 28.20 28.35 -20.08
N LEU A 25 27.49 28.65 -18.98
CA LEU A 25 27.39 27.76 -17.81
C LEU A 25 26.84 26.37 -18.17
N ASP A 26 25.86 26.32 -19.08
CA ASP A 26 25.23 25.10 -19.58
C ASP A 26 26.20 24.21 -20.38
N LYS A 27 27.24 24.80 -20.98
CA LYS A 27 28.27 24.10 -21.76
C LYS A 27 29.38 23.48 -20.90
N PHE A 28 29.47 23.82 -19.61
CA PHE A 28 30.56 23.38 -18.73
C PHE A 28 30.63 21.85 -18.57
N PRO A 29 29.52 21.11 -18.31
CA PRO A 29 29.58 19.66 -18.11
C PRO A 29 30.11 18.89 -19.32
N CYS A 30 29.93 19.44 -20.53
CA CYS A 30 30.39 18.84 -21.78
C CYS A 30 31.77 19.33 -22.22
N GLY A 31 32.42 20.23 -21.46
CA GLY A 31 33.71 20.81 -21.82
C GLY A 31 33.69 21.64 -23.10
N ARG A 32 32.54 22.23 -23.45
CA ARG A 32 32.35 23.01 -24.70
C ARG A 32 32.42 24.52 -24.50
N ALA A 33 32.85 25.00 -23.34
CA ALA A 33 33.07 26.41 -23.09
C ALA A 33 34.29 26.89 -23.89
N THR A 34 34.15 27.99 -24.61
CA THR A 34 35.18 28.54 -25.51
C THR A 34 35.79 29.83 -24.97
N HIS A 35 35.01 30.58 -24.20
CA HIS A 35 35.41 31.91 -23.70
C HIS A 35 35.75 31.90 -22.20
N VAL A 36 35.63 30.75 -21.53
CA VAL A 36 35.90 30.58 -20.11
C VAL A 36 37.15 29.70 -19.91
N PRO A 37 38.12 30.12 -19.07
CA PRO A 37 39.26 29.29 -18.73
C PRO A 37 38.84 27.94 -18.16
N GLN A 38 39.54 26.87 -18.54
CA GLN A 38 39.20 25.51 -18.09
C GLN A 38 39.33 25.34 -16.57
N SER A 39 40.19 26.14 -15.92
CA SER A 39 40.29 26.22 -14.46
C SER A 39 38.98 26.69 -13.82
N ASP A 40 38.35 27.72 -14.39
CA ASP A 40 37.11 28.30 -13.87
C ASP A 40 35.93 27.34 -14.09
N SER A 41 35.83 26.72 -15.26
CA SER A 41 34.76 25.74 -15.53
C SER A 41 34.84 24.53 -14.60
N ASN A 42 36.05 24.04 -14.32
CA ASN A 42 36.26 22.91 -13.42
C ASN A 42 35.96 23.25 -11.97
N ASP A 43 36.30 24.47 -11.53
CA ASP A 43 36.01 24.97 -10.18
C ASP A 43 34.49 25.08 -9.96
N VAL A 44 33.75 25.66 -10.92
CA VAL A 44 32.29 25.73 -10.86
C VAL A 44 31.66 24.33 -10.82
N LEU A 45 32.13 23.40 -11.65
CA LEU A 45 31.66 22.00 -11.63
C LEU A 45 31.97 21.30 -10.29
N ALA A 46 33.11 21.61 -9.67
CA ALA A 46 33.48 21.09 -8.35
C ALA A 46 32.53 21.63 -7.27
N THR A 47 32.21 22.92 -7.29
CA THR A 47 31.23 23.54 -6.38
C THR A 47 29.85 22.89 -6.54
N ILE A 48 29.35 22.76 -7.78
CA ILE A 48 28.05 22.11 -8.04
C ILE A 48 28.03 20.66 -7.51
N ARG A 49 29.13 19.92 -7.70
CA ARG A 49 29.26 18.55 -7.20
C ARG A 49 29.26 18.53 -5.66
N ALA A 50 29.97 19.44 -5.01
CA ALA A 50 30.01 19.55 -3.56
C ALA A 50 28.62 19.91 -2.99
N GLU A 51 27.94 20.91 -3.55
CA GLU A 51 26.58 21.27 -3.14
C GLU A 51 25.60 20.10 -3.29
N SER A 52 25.68 19.38 -4.41
CA SER A 52 24.84 18.20 -4.65
C SER A 52 25.10 17.09 -3.62
N GLN A 53 26.37 16.87 -3.23
CA GLN A 53 26.73 15.90 -2.20
C GLN A 53 26.21 16.32 -0.82
N VAL A 54 26.39 17.58 -0.45
CA VAL A 54 25.91 18.12 0.84
C VAL A 54 24.38 18.01 0.91
N LEU A 55 23.65 18.41 -0.13
CA LEU A 55 22.19 18.26 -0.19
C LEU A 55 21.76 16.81 -0.13
N GLY A 56 22.48 15.90 -0.79
CA GLY A 56 22.25 14.46 -0.71
C GLY A 56 22.38 13.93 0.73
N TRP A 57 23.47 14.28 1.42
CA TRP A 57 23.68 13.90 2.82
C TRP A 57 22.64 14.51 3.77
N LEU A 58 22.26 15.77 3.55
CA LEU A 58 21.21 16.43 4.33
C LEU A 58 19.84 15.75 4.14
N LEU A 59 19.53 15.34 2.91
CA LEU A 59 18.29 14.61 2.61
C LEU A 59 18.28 13.25 3.32
N ILE A 60 19.36 12.49 3.24
CA ILE A 60 19.48 11.19 3.92
C ILE A 60 19.33 11.37 5.42
N ALA A 61 20.06 12.32 6.02
CA ALA A 61 19.97 12.61 7.45
C ALA A 61 18.54 13.01 7.86
N SER A 62 17.89 13.87 7.08
CA SER A 62 16.51 14.30 7.30
C SER A 62 15.53 13.12 7.27
N ILE A 63 15.65 12.24 6.26
CA ILE A 63 14.81 11.03 6.15
C ILE A 63 15.02 10.12 7.37
N MET A 64 16.26 9.91 7.81
CA MET A 64 16.57 9.09 8.99
C MET A 64 15.94 9.66 10.26
N VAL A 65 16.10 10.97 10.50
CA VAL A 65 15.51 11.66 11.65
C VAL A 65 13.99 11.60 11.61
N PHE A 66 13.38 11.85 10.46
CA PHE A 66 11.94 11.80 10.29
C PHE A 66 11.38 10.39 10.56
N ASN A 67 12.03 9.34 10.04
CA ASN A 67 11.64 7.96 10.35
C ASN A 67 11.76 7.65 11.85
N LEU A 68 12.84 8.09 12.50
CA LEU A 68 13.00 7.90 13.95
C LEU A 68 11.87 8.59 14.72
N LEU A 69 11.54 9.84 14.37
CA LEU A 69 10.45 10.60 14.99
C LEU A 69 9.10 9.90 14.78
N LEU A 70 8.79 9.45 13.57
CA LEU A 70 7.55 8.72 13.28
C LEU A 70 7.44 7.44 14.12
N ILE A 71 8.52 6.67 14.22
CA ILE A 71 8.56 5.46 15.04
C ILE A 71 8.37 5.82 16.52
N CYS A 72 9.08 6.82 17.04
CA CYS A 72 8.95 7.27 18.41
C CYS A 72 7.51 7.73 18.71
N VAL A 73 6.91 8.55 17.85
CA VAL A 73 5.52 9.01 17.98
C VAL A 73 4.55 7.82 17.96
N ALA A 74 4.70 6.88 17.03
CA ALA A 74 3.86 5.70 16.95
C ALA A 74 3.98 4.80 18.20
N ARG A 75 5.19 4.69 18.78
CA ARG A 75 5.43 3.89 19.99
C ARG A 75 4.98 4.59 21.27
N CYS A 76 5.22 5.90 21.41
CA CYS A 76 4.82 6.68 22.59
C CYS A 76 3.30 6.92 22.66
N ASN A 77 2.62 7.00 21.50
CA ASN A 77 1.16 7.13 21.45
C ASN A 77 0.42 5.78 21.41
N SER A 78 1.14 4.65 21.44
CA SER A 78 0.50 3.33 21.47
C SER A 78 -0.11 3.08 22.85
N PRO A 79 -1.45 3.00 22.98
CA PRO A 79 -2.11 2.71 24.26
C PRO A 79 -1.99 1.23 24.68
N VAL A 80 -1.28 0.42 23.90
CA VAL A 80 -1.18 -1.04 24.02
C VAL A 80 0.19 -1.43 24.55
N SER A 81 0.22 -2.35 25.52
CA SER A 81 1.46 -2.93 26.03
C SER A 81 2.26 -3.58 24.89
N TYR A 82 3.58 -3.35 24.86
CA TYR A 82 4.48 -3.92 23.84
C TYR A 82 4.32 -5.45 23.70
N LEU A 83 4.08 -6.15 24.81
CA LEU A 83 3.86 -7.60 24.84
C LEU A 83 2.56 -8.00 24.14
N GLN A 84 1.47 -7.25 24.36
CA GLN A 84 0.18 -7.50 23.70
C GLN A 84 0.28 -7.27 22.19
N LEU A 85 1.00 -6.22 21.76
CA LEU A 85 1.23 -5.97 20.34
C LEU A 85 2.07 -7.10 19.69
N LYS A 86 3.08 -7.62 20.41
CA LYS A 86 3.89 -8.74 19.94
C LYS A 86 3.05 -10.00 19.78
N PHE A 87 2.22 -10.32 20.77
CA PHE A 87 1.28 -11.44 20.69
C PHE A 87 0.35 -11.27 19.50
N TRP A 88 -0.24 -10.09 19.33
CA TRP A 88 -1.18 -9.80 18.25
C TRP A 88 -0.54 -9.98 16.87
N ARG A 89 0.69 -9.50 16.66
CA ARG A 89 1.39 -9.72 15.39
C ARG A 89 1.58 -11.22 15.09
N VAL A 90 1.96 -12.00 16.09
CA VAL A 90 2.15 -13.45 15.94
C VAL A 90 0.80 -14.14 15.67
N TYR A 91 -0.25 -13.75 16.38
CA TYR A 91 -1.61 -14.25 16.15
C TYR A 91 -2.08 -13.98 14.72
N ALA A 92 -1.94 -12.74 14.24
CA ALA A 92 -2.39 -12.35 12.90
C ALA A 92 -1.63 -13.11 11.79
N GLN A 93 -0.35 -13.38 12.00
CA GLN A 93 0.44 -14.19 11.08
C GLN A 93 -0.07 -15.64 11.03
N TRP A 94 -0.22 -16.28 12.19
CA TRP A 94 -0.74 -17.65 12.28
C TRP A 94 -2.17 -17.77 11.74
N GLU A 95 -3.03 -16.79 12.02
CA GLU A 95 -4.40 -16.76 11.50
C GLU A 95 -4.39 -16.71 9.97
N SER A 96 -3.53 -15.89 9.36
CA SER A 96 -3.38 -15.81 7.90
C SER A 96 -2.91 -17.14 7.30
N ASP A 97 -1.85 -17.73 7.87
CA ASP A 97 -1.26 -18.97 7.37
C ASP A 97 -2.27 -20.14 7.44
N LEU A 98 -3.00 -20.23 8.57
CA LEU A 98 -4.05 -21.25 8.75
C LEU A 98 -5.27 -20.98 7.86
N LEU A 99 -5.64 -19.72 7.66
CA LEU A 99 -6.74 -19.37 6.77
C LEU A 99 -6.41 -19.78 5.33
N GLU A 100 -5.22 -19.49 4.84
CA GLU A 100 -4.77 -19.88 3.50
C GLU A 100 -4.76 -21.40 3.32
N SER A 101 -4.20 -22.15 4.27
CA SER A 101 -4.17 -23.62 4.20
C SER A 101 -5.59 -24.23 4.22
N ASN A 102 -6.49 -23.71 5.07
CA ASN A 102 -7.86 -24.19 5.15
C ASN A 102 -8.69 -23.80 3.91
N MET A 103 -8.47 -22.61 3.34
CA MET A 103 -9.12 -22.21 2.10
C MET A 103 -8.70 -23.10 0.93
N ALA A 104 -7.41 -23.44 0.84
CA ALA A 104 -6.90 -24.34 -0.19
C ALA A 104 -7.51 -25.75 -0.08
N ASP A 105 -7.48 -26.35 1.12
CA ASP A 105 -8.06 -27.68 1.38
C ASP A 105 -9.58 -27.70 1.13
N HIS A 106 -10.31 -26.66 1.55
CA HIS A 106 -11.75 -26.56 1.28
C HIS A 106 -12.06 -26.40 -0.21
N ALA A 107 -11.26 -25.62 -0.93
CA ALA A 107 -11.42 -25.43 -2.38
C ALA A 107 -11.14 -26.73 -3.15
N GLU A 108 -10.11 -27.48 -2.76
CA GLU A 108 -9.79 -28.80 -3.33
C GLU A 108 -10.95 -29.77 -3.15
N LYS A 109 -11.43 -29.96 -1.91
CA LYS A 109 -12.57 -30.84 -1.60
C LYS A 109 -13.84 -30.45 -2.37
N LEU A 110 -14.12 -29.15 -2.48
CA LEU A 110 -15.28 -28.67 -3.22
C LEU A 110 -15.15 -28.95 -4.72
N ALA A 111 -13.96 -28.78 -5.29
CA ALA A 111 -13.68 -29.10 -6.69
C ALA A 111 -13.79 -30.60 -6.96
N GLU A 112 -13.19 -31.45 -6.12
CA GLU A 112 -13.27 -32.91 -6.24
C GLU A 112 -14.72 -33.42 -6.20
N ARG A 113 -15.52 -32.93 -5.24
CA ARG A 113 -16.95 -33.25 -5.14
C ARG A 113 -17.70 -32.88 -6.42
N ASN A 114 -17.46 -31.69 -6.97
CA ASN A 114 -18.10 -31.21 -8.19
C ASN A 114 -17.75 -32.06 -9.40
N LEU A 115 -16.46 -32.37 -9.58
CA LEU A 115 -16.00 -33.22 -10.67
C LEU A 115 -16.58 -34.63 -10.56
N LYS A 116 -16.58 -35.23 -9.37
CA LYS A 116 -17.17 -36.54 -9.12
C LYS A 116 -18.66 -36.56 -9.48
N SER A 117 -19.41 -35.58 -9.00
CA SER A 117 -20.86 -35.48 -9.26
C SER A 117 -21.16 -35.29 -10.75
N PHE A 118 -20.37 -34.45 -11.45
CA PHE A 118 -20.51 -34.19 -12.88
C PHE A 118 -20.24 -35.44 -13.73
N PHE A 119 -19.14 -36.13 -13.50
CA PHE A 119 -18.77 -37.31 -14.30
C PHE A 119 -19.60 -38.56 -13.97
N GLN A 120 -20.07 -38.70 -12.73
CA GLN A 120 -20.90 -39.83 -12.30
C GLN A 120 -22.41 -39.57 -12.46
N GLN A 121 -22.82 -38.36 -12.90
CA GLN A 121 -24.21 -37.95 -13.06
C GLN A 121 -25.04 -38.15 -11.77
N MET A 122 -24.43 -37.89 -10.62
CA MET A 122 -25.06 -38.03 -9.31
C MET A 122 -25.31 -36.65 -8.68
N PRO A 123 -26.37 -36.50 -7.86
CA PRO A 123 -26.60 -35.26 -7.12
C PRO A 123 -25.43 -35.00 -6.15
N PRO A 124 -24.99 -33.75 -6.03
CA PRO A 124 -23.85 -33.41 -5.17
C PRO A 124 -24.19 -33.49 -3.68
N GLU A 125 -23.22 -33.96 -2.88
CA GLU A 125 -23.32 -33.94 -1.42
C GLU A 125 -23.33 -32.51 -0.85
N PRO A 126 -24.08 -32.23 0.22
CA PRO A 126 -24.14 -30.89 0.81
C PRO A 126 -22.80 -30.53 1.44
N VAL A 127 -22.19 -29.44 0.96
CA VAL A 127 -20.99 -28.83 1.55
C VAL A 127 -21.35 -27.42 2.00
N THR A 128 -21.15 -27.14 3.28
CA THR A 128 -21.40 -25.80 3.82
C THR A 128 -20.19 -24.92 3.58
N THR A 129 -20.36 -23.88 2.78
CA THR A 129 -19.37 -22.80 2.61
C THR A 129 -19.96 -21.53 3.24
N PRO A 130 -19.15 -20.67 3.88
CA PRO A 130 -19.66 -19.41 4.42
C PRO A 130 -20.33 -18.57 3.32
N PRO A 131 -21.45 -17.88 3.63
CA PRO A 131 -22.14 -17.03 2.66
C PRO A 131 -21.31 -15.80 2.31
N ASN A 132 -21.58 -15.18 1.15
CA ASN A 132 -20.86 -13.99 0.68
C ASN A 132 -20.83 -12.84 1.71
N GLN A 133 -21.91 -12.65 2.48
CA GLN A 133 -21.95 -11.64 3.53
C GLN A 133 -20.94 -11.89 4.66
N ALA A 134 -20.63 -13.16 4.96
CA ALA A 134 -19.60 -13.51 5.94
C ALA A 134 -18.21 -13.13 5.39
N TRP A 135 -17.94 -13.44 4.12
CA TRP A 135 -16.70 -13.08 3.43
C TRP A 135 -16.47 -11.57 3.38
N GLU A 136 -17.50 -10.81 3.02
CA GLU A 136 -17.43 -9.35 2.99
C GLU A 136 -17.11 -8.78 4.39
N LYS A 137 -17.80 -9.28 5.43
CA LYS A 137 -17.57 -8.83 6.80
C LYS A 137 -16.13 -9.08 7.26
N ILE A 138 -15.59 -10.29 7.06
CA ILE A 138 -14.23 -10.62 7.50
C ILE A 138 -13.15 -9.88 6.70
N SER A 139 -13.48 -9.37 5.51
CA SER A 139 -12.59 -8.56 4.66
C SER A 139 -12.53 -7.07 5.03
N SER A 140 -13.36 -6.61 5.97
CA SER A 140 -13.41 -5.20 6.35
C SER A 140 -12.13 -4.73 7.04
N LEU A 141 -11.84 -3.42 6.95
CA LEU A 141 -10.66 -2.83 7.59
C LEU A 141 -10.73 -2.97 9.11
N TYR A 142 -9.74 -3.66 9.68
CA TYR A 142 -9.62 -3.80 11.12
C TYR A 142 -9.16 -2.50 11.78
N ARG A 143 -10.01 -1.94 12.65
CA ARG A 143 -9.64 -0.85 13.56
C ARG A 143 -9.46 -1.41 14.96
N PHE A 144 -8.22 -1.40 15.43
CA PHE A 144 -7.91 -1.78 16.80
C PHE A 144 -8.60 -0.86 17.81
N SER A 145 -9.21 -1.46 18.81
CA SER A 145 -9.88 -0.78 19.92
C SER A 145 -9.38 -1.40 21.22
N THR A 146 -8.84 -0.58 22.14
CA THR A 146 -8.46 -1.06 23.47
C THR A 146 -9.65 -1.50 24.33
N ARG A 147 -10.88 -1.17 23.90
CA ARG A 147 -12.12 -1.53 24.58
C ARG A 147 -12.69 -2.87 24.11
N ASP A 148 -12.33 -3.31 22.91
CA ASP A 148 -12.82 -4.55 22.30
C ASP A 148 -11.70 -5.60 22.28
N GLN A 149 -11.91 -6.76 22.91
CA GLN A 149 -10.89 -7.79 23.13
C GLN A 149 -10.62 -8.70 21.90
N TYR A 150 -10.89 -8.22 20.69
CA TYR A 150 -10.75 -9.04 19.47
C TYR A 150 -9.42 -8.80 18.78
N TYR A 151 -8.73 -9.86 18.38
CA TYR A 151 -7.42 -9.79 17.70
C TYR A 151 -7.52 -9.70 16.16
N SER A 152 -8.68 -9.96 15.58
CA SER A 152 -8.93 -9.84 14.14
C SER A 152 -10.42 -9.59 13.87
N ILE A 153 -10.78 -9.23 12.62
CA ILE A 153 -12.19 -9.16 12.24
C ILE A 153 -12.80 -10.56 12.17
N LEU A 154 -12.03 -11.57 11.79
CA LEU A 154 -12.50 -12.96 11.79
C LEU A 154 -12.84 -13.42 13.21
N HIS A 155 -11.97 -13.17 14.20
CA HIS A 155 -12.23 -13.41 15.61
C HIS A 155 -13.48 -12.64 16.08
N LYS A 156 -13.58 -11.35 15.76
CA LYS A 156 -14.78 -10.55 16.08
C LYS A 156 -16.05 -11.12 15.45
N TYR A 157 -15.97 -11.57 14.20
CA TYR A 157 -17.09 -12.15 13.48
C TYR A 157 -17.54 -13.45 14.16
N VAL A 158 -16.63 -14.38 14.47
CA VAL A 158 -16.97 -15.66 15.11
C VAL A 158 -17.64 -15.45 16.47
N GLU A 159 -17.10 -14.57 17.30
CA GLU A 159 -17.63 -14.28 18.64
C GLU A 159 -19.01 -13.59 18.59
N LYS A 160 -19.28 -12.78 17.56
CA LYS A 160 -20.54 -12.02 17.44
C LYS A 160 -21.58 -12.64 16.51
N CYS A 161 -21.21 -13.62 15.68
CA CYS A 161 -22.12 -14.20 14.68
C CYS A 161 -23.31 -14.96 15.32
N HIS A 162 -23.24 -15.26 16.62
CA HIS A 162 -24.30 -15.92 17.37
C HIS A 162 -25.26 -14.95 18.10
N ASP A 163 -24.99 -13.63 18.07
CA ASP A 163 -25.78 -12.65 18.81
C ASP A 163 -26.97 -12.13 17.97
N PRO A 164 -28.24 -12.43 18.34
CA PRO A 164 -29.41 -12.11 17.53
C PRO A 164 -29.70 -10.60 17.39
N ALA A 165 -29.01 -9.73 18.14
CA ALA A 165 -29.21 -8.29 18.09
C ALA A 165 -28.65 -7.61 16.83
N GLU A 166 -27.57 -8.12 16.23
CA GLU A 166 -26.96 -7.53 15.01
C GLU A 166 -27.53 -8.08 13.70
N ALA A 167 -28.43 -9.09 13.75
CA ALA A 167 -29.16 -9.56 12.58
C ALA A 167 -30.07 -8.46 11.95
N ARG A 168 -30.28 -7.36 12.66
CA ARG A 168 -31.12 -6.23 12.24
C ARG A 168 -30.35 -5.09 11.58
N ASP A 169 -29.02 -5.04 11.70
CA ASP A 169 -28.19 -4.00 11.06
C ASP A 169 -27.81 -4.37 9.60
N HIS A 170 -28.36 -5.48 9.09
CA HIS A 170 -28.13 -6.06 7.75
C HIS A 170 -28.73 -5.29 6.56
N ARG A 171 -29.13 -4.02 6.73
CA ARG A 171 -29.64 -3.17 5.65
C ARG A 171 -28.84 -1.88 5.56
N MET A 172 -27.55 -1.98 5.23
CA MET A 172 -26.80 -0.82 4.73
C MET A 172 -26.82 -0.83 3.19
N SER A 173 -27.53 0.16 2.66
CA SER A 173 -27.66 0.60 1.27
C SER A 173 -26.43 0.33 0.39
N SER A 174 -26.53 -0.69 -0.47
CA SER A 174 -25.73 -0.79 -1.70
C SER A 174 -26.19 0.31 -2.66
N VAL A 175 -25.34 1.30 -2.92
CA VAL A 175 -25.55 2.27 -4.00
C VAL A 175 -25.19 1.59 -5.31
N ARG A 176 -26.19 1.05 -6.00
CA ARG A 176 -26.05 0.55 -7.38
C ARG A 176 -26.15 1.77 -8.31
N SER A 177 -25.07 2.09 -9.01
CA SER A 177 -25.11 3.06 -10.11
C SER A 177 -25.67 2.33 -11.33
N ASP A 178 -26.98 2.48 -11.58
CA ASP A 178 -27.62 1.95 -12.77
C ASP A 178 -27.20 2.78 -13.99
N GLY A 179 -26.37 2.19 -14.85
CA GLY A 179 -26.08 2.66 -16.20
C GLY A 179 -26.02 1.47 -17.16
N PRO A 180 -26.64 1.53 -18.34
CA PRO A 180 -26.54 0.47 -19.33
C PRO A 180 -25.16 0.56 -19.99
N ASP A 181 -24.52 -0.60 -20.20
CA ASP A 181 -23.31 -0.78 -21.02
C ASP A 181 -21.93 -0.62 -20.36
N THR A 182 -21.70 -1.34 -19.25
CA THR A 182 -20.33 -1.78 -18.90
C THR A 182 -20.31 -3.28 -18.67
N ALA A 183 -19.87 -4.03 -19.69
CA ALA A 183 -19.50 -5.43 -19.52
C ALA A 183 -18.30 -5.51 -18.59
N ASN A 184 -18.52 -5.92 -17.35
CA ASN A 184 -17.43 -6.24 -16.42
C ASN A 184 -16.63 -7.42 -16.98
N PRO A 185 -15.28 -7.39 -16.92
CA PRO A 185 -14.47 -8.51 -17.35
C PRO A 185 -14.85 -9.78 -16.58
N SER A 186 -14.89 -10.91 -17.29
CA SER A 186 -15.47 -12.20 -16.88
C SER A 186 -14.94 -12.80 -15.56
N VAL A 187 -13.86 -12.26 -15.00
CA VAL A 187 -13.35 -12.61 -13.66
C VAL A 187 -14.25 -12.11 -12.51
N LEU A 188 -15.10 -11.11 -12.75
CA LEU A 188 -15.95 -10.49 -11.72
C LEU A 188 -17.43 -10.93 -11.79
N ALA A 189 -17.78 -11.89 -12.66
CA ALA A 189 -19.15 -12.37 -12.81
C ALA A 189 -19.65 -13.22 -11.60
N PHE A 190 -18.77 -13.55 -10.65
CA PHE A 190 -19.10 -14.43 -9.52
C PHE A 190 -19.98 -13.78 -8.44
N VAL A 191 -20.23 -12.47 -8.51
CA VAL A 191 -20.89 -11.72 -7.43
C VAL A 191 -22.42 -11.59 -7.61
N ASP A 192 -23.00 -11.86 -8.79
CA ASP A 192 -24.41 -11.47 -9.08
C ASP A 192 -25.37 -12.63 -9.45
N GLU A 193 -24.97 -13.90 -9.33
CA GLU A 193 -25.85 -15.07 -9.55
C GLU A 193 -26.75 -15.36 -8.33
N GLY A 194 -27.38 -14.32 -7.80
CA GLY A 194 -28.30 -14.35 -6.66
C GLY A 194 -29.66 -13.73 -6.98
N LYS A 195 -30.18 -13.94 -8.19
CA LYS A 195 -31.58 -13.63 -8.53
C LYS A 195 -32.33 -14.91 -8.81
N MET A 196 -33.01 -15.39 -7.77
CA MET A 196 -34.09 -16.36 -7.88
C MET A 196 -35.19 -15.70 -8.72
N MET A 197 -35.40 -16.19 -9.93
CA MET A 197 -36.60 -15.91 -10.72
C MET A 197 -37.78 -16.62 -10.05
N LEU A 198 -38.85 -15.87 -9.82
CA LEU A 198 -40.17 -16.35 -9.42
C LEU A 198 -40.82 -17.15 -10.56
#